data_AF-A0A1H7FDF5-F1
#
_entry.id   AF-A0A1H7FDF5-F1
#
_cell.length_a   1.000
_cell.length_b   1.000
_cell.length_c   1.000
_cell.angle_alpha   90.00
_cell.angle_beta   90.00
_cell.angle_gamma   90.00
#
_symmetry.space_group_name_H-M   'P 1'
#
loop_
_entity.id
_entity.type
_entity.pdbx_description
1 polymer ?
#
loop_
_entity_poly.entity_id
_entity_poly.type
_entity_poly.pdbx_seq_one_letter_code
_entity_poly.pdbx_strand_id
1 'polypeptide(L)'
;MTAVIDRPAATVDVAAVALPRVFTSVAVTSMVAVSLAPSLLPRSAVVQAILTGLLAALGWGLATAWHHRPRRRGAARPAPSRDSARLLILLAGAVTVAAAMLLADHWQDSLRVAMGVPTVGGGHWAQVVAGGAAIALTLAAGASAVAAGIRRLGALRSAAVVAALAIATQFWVGPALWQSRAQSYHAANATVDTSLRQPVSPSISGSPGSLTSWDSLGAQGRKFVAARAASGAVRTYAGIDSAPDQDARVSLAARELERAGGLAKSTVVVAVPTGSGWIDGNAVQGLERRFGDDVAVVGVQYSSAPSWVTFLFDRDAAEQSARALFTAVSDRISLLPEGERPRLYVYGQSLGAVGASSIFLDEGLGERACGALYAGPPAGSARTAGATVLANSSDPVVRWSPRLLLHPPALDRTRTDAPRPAWLPIVSFVQTSVDLLSALDAPAGHGHRYGTDQGTALPDRGCAVGAAYA
;
A
#
# COMPACT_ATOMS: atom_id res chain seq x y z
N MET A 1 -24.19 80.49 6.38
CA MET A 1 -22.84 79.98 6.75
C MET A 1 -22.89 78.47 6.70
N THR A 2 -22.47 77.93 5.56
CA THR A 2 -22.35 76.53 5.19
C THR A 2 -21.08 75.95 5.78
N ALA A 3 -21.19 74.96 6.68
CA ALA A 3 -20.06 74.16 7.12
C ALA A 3 -19.98 72.90 6.25
N VAL A 4 -19.03 72.92 5.31
CA VAL A 4 -18.68 71.77 4.46
C VAL A 4 -17.92 70.76 5.31
N ILE A 5 -18.43 69.54 5.37
CA ILE A 5 -17.75 68.37 5.94
C ILE A 5 -16.72 67.92 4.91
N ASP A 6 -15.44 68.14 5.20
CA ASP A 6 -14.34 67.58 4.42
C ASP A 6 -13.74 66.43 5.23
N ARG A 7 -14.19 65.20 4.95
CA ARG A 7 -13.51 63.98 5.42
C ARG A 7 -12.60 63.52 4.29
N PRO A 8 -11.28 63.37 4.50
CA PRO A 8 -10.41 62.80 3.49
C PRO A 8 -10.86 61.36 3.20
N ALA A 9 -11.14 61.09 1.92
CA ALA A 9 -11.39 59.74 1.44
C ALA A 9 -10.16 58.89 1.75
N ALA A 10 -10.32 57.89 2.62
CA ALA A 10 -9.33 56.84 2.79
C ALA A 10 -9.27 56.04 1.49
N THR A 11 -8.33 56.41 0.62
CA THR A 11 -7.89 55.55 -0.47
C THR A 11 -7.34 54.29 0.16
N VAL A 12 -8.06 53.17 0.01
CA VAL A 12 -7.54 51.84 0.31
C VAL A 12 -6.35 51.64 -0.62
N ASP A 13 -5.15 51.88 -0.10
CA ASP A 13 -3.91 51.52 -0.76
C ASP A 13 -3.90 49.99 -0.83
N VAL A 14 -4.29 49.44 -1.98
CA VAL A 14 -4.23 48.00 -2.26
C VAL A 14 -2.75 47.67 -2.22
N ALA A 15 -2.28 47.26 -1.04
CA ALA A 15 -0.88 46.98 -0.73
C ALA A 15 -0.21 46.37 -1.95
N ALA A 16 0.77 47.09 -2.52
CA ALA A 16 1.58 46.61 -3.63
C ALA A 16 2.09 45.21 -3.28
N VAL A 17 1.44 44.17 -3.84
CA VAL A 17 1.73 42.78 -3.49
C VAL A 17 3.17 42.54 -3.93
N ALA A 18 4.07 42.44 -2.95
CA ALA A 18 5.48 42.25 -3.23
C ALA A 18 5.67 40.96 -4.04
N LEU A 19 6.10 41.11 -5.29
CA LEU A 19 6.26 39.97 -6.19
C LEU A 19 7.29 38.98 -5.62
N PRO A 20 7.00 37.66 -5.67
CA PRO A 20 7.92 36.65 -5.18
C PRO A 20 9.26 36.72 -5.93
N ARG A 21 10.33 36.37 -5.22
CA ARG A 21 11.66 36.25 -5.85
C ARG A 21 11.61 35.17 -6.92
N VAL A 22 12.33 35.38 -8.01
CA VAL A 22 12.45 34.44 -9.16
C VAL A 22 12.59 32.99 -8.72
N PHE A 23 13.58 32.69 -7.87
CA PHE A 23 13.82 31.32 -7.43
C PHE A 23 12.66 30.71 -6.64
N THR A 24 11.92 31.53 -5.88
CA THR A 24 10.73 31.08 -5.16
C THR A 24 9.62 30.68 -6.14
N SER A 25 9.32 31.52 -7.13
CA SER A 25 8.33 31.20 -8.16
C SER A 25 8.70 29.93 -8.93
N VAL A 26 9.96 29.80 -9.34
CA VAL A 26 10.45 28.61 -10.05
C VAL A 26 10.35 27.36 -9.18
N ALA A 27 10.87 27.40 -7.94
CA ALA A 27 10.89 26.22 -7.08
C ALA A 27 9.48 25.71 -6.74
N VAL A 28 8.55 26.61 -6.39
CA VAL A 28 7.16 26.23 -6.09
C VAL A 28 6.44 25.73 -7.34
N THR A 29 6.55 26.44 -8.46
CA THR A 29 5.94 26.03 -9.74
C THR A 29 6.43 24.65 -10.17
N SER A 30 7.74 24.40 -10.12
CA SER A 30 8.32 23.11 -10.50
C SER A 30 7.80 21.97 -9.60
N MET A 31 7.71 22.20 -8.29
CA MET A 31 7.20 21.19 -7.37
C MET A 31 5.69 20.91 -7.55
N VAL A 32 4.89 21.94 -7.87
CA VAL A 32 3.48 21.76 -8.24
C VAL A 32 3.35 21.02 -9.58
N ALA A 33 4.17 21.34 -10.57
CA ALA A 33 4.19 20.60 -11.83
C ALA A 33 4.58 19.12 -11.61
N VAL A 34 5.53 18.84 -10.71
CA VAL A 34 5.90 17.47 -10.31
C VAL A 34 4.74 16.74 -9.62
N SER A 35 3.92 17.43 -8.81
CA SER A 35 2.76 16.80 -8.16
C SER A 35 1.70 16.37 -9.18
N LEU A 36 1.56 17.12 -10.28
CA LEU A 36 0.62 16.89 -11.38
C LEU A 36 1.14 15.90 -12.44
N ALA A 37 2.33 15.34 -12.25
CA ALA A 37 2.86 14.33 -13.16
C ALA A 37 1.94 13.08 -13.21
N PRO A 38 1.92 12.36 -14.35
CA PRO A 38 1.12 11.14 -14.53
C PRO A 38 1.25 10.11 -13.38
N SER A 39 0.11 9.70 -12.82
CA SER A 39 0.00 8.65 -11.79
C SER A 39 -0.30 7.27 -12.40
N LEU A 40 -0.17 6.20 -11.61
CA LEU A 40 -0.56 4.84 -12.01
C LEU A 40 -2.06 4.59 -11.80
N LEU A 41 -2.64 5.24 -10.80
CA LEU A 41 -4.04 5.07 -10.40
C LEU A 41 -4.81 6.39 -10.42
N PRO A 42 -6.14 6.38 -10.64
CA PRO A 42 -7.00 7.52 -10.40
C PRO A 42 -6.88 8.01 -8.96
N ARG A 43 -6.63 9.32 -8.79
CA ARG A 43 -6.52 9.92 -7.45
C ARG A 43 -7.78 10.65 -7.08
N SER A 44 -8.14 10.57 -5.79
CA SER A 44 -9.13 11.46 -5.21
C SER A 44 -8.56 12.89 -5.11
N ALA A 45 -9.45 13.89 -5.04
CA ALA A 45 -9.05 15.27 -4.87
C ALA A 45 -8.24 15.48 -3.59
N VAL A 46 -8.57 14.75 -2.51
CA VAL A 46 -7.88 14.82 -1.22
C VAL A 46 -6.43 14.33 -1.34
N VAL A 47 -6.20 13.17 -1.96
CA VAL A 47 -4.84 12.62 -2.13
C VAL A 47 -3.99 13.55 -2.99
N GLN A 48 -4.54 14.06 -4.09
CA GLN A 48 -3.83 15.00 -4.96
C GLN A 48 -3.57 16.35 -4.29
N ALA A 49 -4.50 16.86 -3.46
CA ALA A 49 -4.33 18.07 -2.65
C ALA A 49 -3.17 17.91 -1.66
N ILE A 50 -3.10 16.77 -0.96
CA ILE A 50 -2.02 16.48 0.00
C ILE A 50 -0.67 16.47 -0.72
N LEU A 51 -0.54 15.71 -1.81
CA LEU A 51 0.71 15.66 -2.58
C LEU A 51 1.14 17.04 -3.08
N THR A 52 0.19 17.80 -3.65
CA THR A 52 0.45 19.14 -4.17
C THR A 52 0.87 20.11 -3.06
N GLY A 53 0.19 20.08 -1.91
CA GLY A 53 0.51 20.92 -0.77
C GLY A 53 1.87 20.60 -0.15
N LEU A 54 2.20 19.31 0.00
CA LEU A 54 3.51 18.86 0.51
C LEU A 54 4.65 19.30 -0.41
N LEU A 55 4.50 19.09 -1.73
CA LEU A 55 5.53 19.46 -2.70
C LEU A 55 5.65 20.99 -2.84
N ALA A 56 4.55 21.73 -2.84
CA ALA A 56 4.58 23.20 -2.82
C ALA A 56 5.31 23.75 -1.58
N ALA A 57 5.04 23.18 -0.39
CA ALA A 57 5.75 23.52 0.84
C ALA A 57 7.25 23.19 0.76
N LEU A 58 7.61 22.05 0.16
CA LEU A 58 9.01 21.69 -0.10
C LEU A 58 9.69 22.70 -1.03
N GLY A 59 9.04 23.10 -2.13
CA GLY A 59 9.55 24.11 -3.05
C GLY A 59 9.77 25.45 -2.36
N TRP A 60 8.84 25.86 -1.50
CA TRP A 60 8.98 27.06 -0.66
C TRP A 60 10.13 26.93 0.36
N GLY A 61 10.27 25.77 1.00
CA GLY A 61 11.36 25.48 1.94
C GLY A 61 12.74 25.54 1.28
N LEU A 62 12.88 24.93 0.10
CA LEU A 62 14.09 25.00 -0.72
C LEU A 62 14.42 26.45 -1.12
N ALA A 63 13.41 27.23 -1.53
CA ALA A 63 13.58 28.64 -1.84
C ALA A 63 14.06 29.44 -0.62
N THR A 64 13.47 29.19 0.54
CA THR A 64 13.83 29.83 1.80
C THR A 64 15.28 29.50 2.18
N ALA A 65 15.66 28.22 2.17
CA ALA A 65 17.03 27.78 2.46
C ALA A 65 18.05 28.43 1.50
N TRP A 66 17.73 28.49 0.20
CA TRP A 66 18.58 29.14 -0.79
C TRP A 66 18.77 30.64 -0.53
N HIS A 67 17.70 31.34 -0.13
CA HIS A 67 17.75 32.77 0.16
C HIS A 67 18.51 33.10 1.46
N HIS A 68 18.57 32.15 2.40
CA HIS A 68 19.25 32.28 3.69
C HIS A 68 20.67 31.68 3.71
N ARG A 69 21.15 31.10 2.60
CA ARG A 69 22.49 30.52 2.55
C ARG A 69 23.58 31.58 2.80
N PRO A 70 24.65 31.27 3.56
CA PRO A 70 25.75 32.21 3.77
C PRO A 70 26.39 32.56 2.43
N ARG A 71 26.48 33.85 2.11
CA ARG A 71 27.22 34.31 0.93
C ARG A 71 28.70 34.35 1.26
N ARG A 72 29.56 33.87 0.36
CA ARG A 72 31.02 34.00 0.49
C ARG A 72 31.37 35.49 0.66
N ARG A 73 32.29 35.81 1.59
CA ARG A 73 32.82 37.17 1.74
C ARG A 73 33.39 37.61 0.40
N GLY A 74 32.97 38.77 -0.12
CA GLY A 74 33.37 39.30 -1.42
C GLY A 74 32.47 38.95 -2.61
N ALA A 75 31.43 38.12 -2.44
CA ALA A 75 30.44 37.92 -3.51
C ALA A 75 29.63 39.21 -3.73
N ALA A 76 29.66 39.75 -4.95
CA ALA A 76 28.82 40.88 -5.34
C ALA A 76 27.35 40.59 -5.02
N ARG A 77 26.64 41.58 -4.45
CA ARG A 77 25.18 41.45 -4.29
C ARG A 77 24.60 41.29 -5.70
N PRO A 78 23.83 40.22 -5.98
CA PRO A 78 23.16 40.11 -7.27
C PRO A 78 22.31 41.35 -7.49
N ALA A 79 22.41 41.94 -8.68
CA ALA A 79 21.58 43.07 -9.05
C ALA A 79 20.10 42.73 -8.74
N PRO A 80 19.31 43.66 -8.17
CA PRO A 80 17.91 43.41 -7.91
C PRO A 80 17.24 43.00 -9.22
N SER A 81 16.61 41.82 -9.23
CA SER A 81 15.79 41.41 -10.37
C SER A 81 14.72 42.48 -10.57
N ARG A 82 14.63 43.02 -11.79
CA ARG A 82 13.60 43.99 -12.19
C ARG A 82 12.24 43.36 -11.92
N ASP A 83 11.30 44.13 -11.36
CA ASP A 83 9.96 43.61 -11.02
C ASP A 83 9.23 43.04 -12.25
N SER A 84 9.51 43.57 -13.45
CA SER A 84 9.06 43.01 -14.72
C SER A 84 9.51 41.56 -14.93
N ALA A 85 10.75 41.20 -14.61
CA ALA A 85 11.24 39.83 -14.73
C ALA A 85 10.56 38.89 -13.71
N ARG A 86 10.29 39.37 -12.49
CA ARG A 86 9.56 38.59 -11.47
C ARG A 86 8.13 38.32 -11.90
N LEU A 87 7.46 39.33 -12.44
CA LEU A 87 6.10 39.21 -12.97
C LEU A 87 6.06 38.23 -14.14
N LEU A 88 6.98 38.34 -15.11
CA LEU A 88 7.06 37.42 -16.25
C LEU A 88 7.26 35.96 -15.80
N ILE A 89 8.14 35.72 -14.83
CA ILE A 89 8.39 34.37 -14.31
C ILE A 89 7.20 33.83 -13.51
N LEU A 90 6.51 34.69 -12.75
CA LEU A 90 5.28 34.31 -12.06
C LEU A 90 4.17 33.94 -13.06
N LEU A 91 3.97 34.74 -14.11
CA LEU A 91 3.00 34.47 -15.16
C LEU A 91 3.34 33.19 -15.93
N ALA A 92 4.61 33.00 -16.31
CA ALA A 92 5.08 31.76 -16.93
C ALA A 92 4.84 30.54 -16.03
N GLY A 93 5.05 30.70 -14.71
CA GLY A 93 4.74 29.65 -13.74
C GLY A 93 3.24 29.34 -13.66
N ALA A 94 2.38 30.35 -13.64
CA ALA A 94 0.93 30.18 -13.66
C ALA A 94 0.45 29.44 -14.93
N VAL A 95 0.99 29.82 -16.10
CA VAL A 95 0.71 29.12 -17.37
C VAL A 95 1.20 27.66 -17.31
N THR A 96 2.38 27.42 -16.75
CA THR A 96 2.93 26.05 -16.59
C THR A 96 2.04 25.19 -15.71
N VAL A 97 1.56 25.71 -14.58
CA VAL A 97 0.64 24.98 -13.69
C VAL A 97 -0.70 24.73 -14.37
N ALA A 98 -1.26 25.72 -15.07
CA ALA A 98 -2.51 25.55 -15.81
C ALA A 98 -2.40 24.47 -16.89
N ALA A 99 -1.31 24.47 -17.67
CA ALA A 99 -1.05 23.44 -18.67
C ALA A 99 -0.86 22.05 -18.02
N ALA A 100 -0.11 21.96 -16.92
CA ALA A 100 0.08 20.72 -16.18
C ALA A 100 -1.25 20.19 -15.60
N MET A 101 -2.15 21.07 -15.13
CA MET A 101 -3.47 20.67 -14.66
C MET A 101 -4.34 20.10 -15.78
N LEU A 102 -4.32 20.69 -16.98
CA LEU A 102 -5.05 20.16 -18.14
C LEU A 102 -4.51 18.79 -18.57
N LEU A 103 -3.19 18.60 -18.58
CA LEU A 103 -2.57 17.31 -18.86
C LEU A 103 -2.90 16.27 -17.79
N ALA A 104 -2.88 16.68 -16.51
CA ALA A 104 -3.24 15.82 -15.40
C ALA A 104 -4.72 15.42 -15.46
N ASP A 105 -5.62 16.35 -15.80
CA ASP A 105 -7.05 16.09 -16.00
C ASP A 105 -7.28 15.04 -17.09
N HIS A 106 -6.68 15.25 -18.26
CA HIS A 106 -6.76 14.29 -19.35
C HIS A 106 -6.18 12.91 -18.98
N TRP A 107 -5.07 12.88 -18.25
CA TRP A 107 -4.46 11.63 -17.76
C TRP A 107 -5.37 10.92 -16.75
N GLN A 108 -5.93 11.67 -15.80
CA GLN A 108 -6.84 11.19 -14.77
C GLN A 108 -8.11 10.58 -15.39
N ASP A 109 -8.65 11.17 -16.45
CA ASP A 109 -9.80 10.63 -17.18
C ASP A 109 -9.43 9.41 -18.03
N SER A 110 -8.26 9.40 -18.66
CA SER A 110 -7.77 8.25 -19.41
C SER A 110 -7.64 6.99 -18.54
N LEU A 111 -7.13 7.15 -17.30
CA LEU A 111 -7.09 6.07 -16.31
C LEU A 111 -8.49 5.62 -15.89
N ARG A 112 -9.39 6.56 -15.61
CA ARG A 112 -10.76 6.26 -15.16
C ARG A 112 -11.57 5.53 -16.22
N VAL A 113 -11.47 5.96 -17.48
CA VAL A 113 -12.10 5.29 -18.62
C VAL A 113 -11.53 3.87 -18.77
N ALA A 114 -10.21 3.70 -18.71
CA ALA A 114 -9.59 2.38 -18.79
C ALA A 114 -10.02 1.42 -17.67
N MET A 115 -10.31 1.97 -16.48
CA MET A 115 -10.75 1.21 -15.31
C MET A 115 -12.27 1.11 -15.16
N GLY A 116 -13.05 1.71 -16.08
CA GLY A 116 -14.52 1.68 -16.03
C GLY A 116 -15.13 2.41 -14.82
N VAL A 117 -14.46 3.45 -14.30
CA VAL A 117 -14.94 4.27 -13.17
C VAL A 117 -15.33 5.69 -13.63
N PRO A 118 -16.17 6.41 -12.87
CA PRO A 118 -16.59 7.77 -13.24
C PRO A 118 -15.41 8.73 -13.42
N THR A 119 -15.48 9.57 -14.46
CA THR A 119 -14.50 10.63 -14.80
C THR A 119 -14.38 11.68 -13.70
N VAL A 120 -13.37 12.55 -13.82
CA VAL A 120 -13.12 13.63 -12.88
C VAL A 120 -14.33 14.57 -12.81
N GLY A 121 -14.90 14.73 -11.61
CA GLY A 121 -16.03 15.64 -11.39
C GLY A 121 -15.62 17.11 -11.42
N GLY A 122 -16.54 18.01 -11.78
CA GLY A 122 -16.25 19.45 -11.94
C GLY A 122 -15.69 20.18 -10.71
N GLY A 123 -15.87 19.63 -9.50
CA GLY A 123 -15.30 20.17 -8.26
C GLY A 123 -13.89 19.66 -7.90
N HIS A 124 -13.35 18.68 -8.63
CA HIS A 124 -12.11 17.99 -8.25
C HIS A 124 -10.92 18.95 -8.15
N TRP A 125 -10.62 19.69 -9.22
CA TRP A 125 -9.46 20.58 -9.25
C TRP A 125 -9.60 21.78 -8.32
N ALA A 126 -10.82 22.26 -8.09
CA ALA A 126 -11.08 23.29 -7.09
C ALA A 126 -10.71 22.82 -5.68
N GLN A 127 -11.07 21.58 -5.31
CA GLN A 127 -10.67 20.96 -4.05
C GLN A 127 -9.16 20.73 -3.97
N VAL A 128 -8.52 20.31 -5.07
CA VAL A 128 -7.05 20.14 -5.13
C VAL A 128 -6.33 21.46 -4.85
N VAL A 129 -6.75 22.54 -5.52
CA VAL A 129 -6.15 23.87 -5.34
C VAL A 129 -6.38 24.39 -3.92
N ALA A 130 -7.63 24.36 -3.43
CA ALA A 130 -7.96 24.87 -2.09
C ALA A 130 -7.27 24.05 -0.99
N GLY A 131 -7.35 22.72 -1.04
CA GLY A 131 -6.73 21.83 -0.06
C GLY A 131 -5.22 21.86 -0.11
N GLY A 132 -4.63 21.87 -1.32
CA GLY A 132 -3.18 21.97 -1.50
C GLY A 132 -2.62 23.30 -0.99
N ALA A 133 -3.31 24.41 -1.27
CA ALA A 133 -2.95 25.72 -0.72
C ALA A 133 -3.03 25.75 0.81
N ALA A 134 -4.12 25.23 1.40
CA ALA A 134 -4.28 25.16 2.85
C ALA A 134 -3.13 24.38 3.50
N ILE A 135 -2.81 23.19 2.99
CA ILE A 135 -1.71 22.36 3.49
C ILE A 135 -0.36 23.08 3.35
N ALA A 136 -0.07 23.65 2.19
CA ALA A 136 1.19 24.35 1.95
C ALA A 136 1.36 25.54 2.90
N LEU A 137 0.30 26.33 3.11
CA LEU A 137 0.29 27.47 4.01
C LEU A 137 0.45 27.06 5.47
N THR A 138 -0.25 26.00 5.92
CA THR A 138 -0.09 25.46 7.28
C THR A 138 1.34 24.99 7.54
N LEU A 139 1.96 24.29 6.58
CA LEU A 139 3.34 23.83 6.71
C LEU A 139 4.34 24.99 6.70
N ALA A 140 4.14 26.00 5.84
CA ALA A 140 4.97 27.20 5.81
C ALA A 140 4.85 28.01 7.11
N ALA A 141 3.65 28.14 7.66
CA ALA A 141 3.40 28.79 8.94
C ALA A 141 4.06 28.03 10.10
N GLY A 142 3.92 26.70 10.13
CA GLY A 142 4.57 25.84 11.12
C GLY A 142 6.09 25.94 11.06
N ALA A 143 6.69 25.86 9.88
CA ALA A 143 8.13 26.02 9.69
C ALA A 143 8.62 27.41 10.12
N SER A 144 7.85 28.47 9.83
CA SER A 144 8.15 29.83 10.25
C SER A 144 8.09 29.99 11.77
N ALA A 145 7.10 29.38 12.42
CA ALA A 145 6.95 29.36 13.87
C ALA A 145 8.10 28.60 14.55
N VAL A 146 8.49 27.44 14.03
CA VAL A 146 9.67 26.69 14.51
C VAL A 146 10.93 27.53 14.37
N ALA A 147 11.16 28.15 13.21
CA ALA A 147 12.32 29.01 12.99
C ALA A 147 12.32 30.22 13.94
N ALA A 148 11.16 30.81 14.23
CA ALA A 148 11.03 31.89 15.22
C ALA A 148 11.33 31.38 16.64
N GLY A 149 10.85 30.20 17.01
CA GLY A 149 11.17 29.54 18.28
C GLY A 149 12.67 29.30 18.45
N ILE A 150 13.34 28.80 17.40
CA ILE A 150 14.80 28.59 17.40
C ILE A 150 15.54 29.91 17.60
N ARG A 151 15.12 30.98 16.91
CA ARG A 151 15.73 32.32 17.09
C ARG A 151 15.52 32.88 18.49
N ARG A 152 14.36 32.61 19.11
CA ARG A 152 14.04 33.07 20.47
C ARG A 152 14.82 32.31 21.55
N LEU A 153 14.93 30.98 21.41
CA LEU A 153 15.58 30.12 22.40
C LEU A 153 17.11 30.08 22.26
N GLY A 154 17.62 30.34 21.06
CA GLY A 154 19.03 30.19 20.72
C GLY A 154 19.37 28.76 20.31
N ALA A 155 20.31 28.62 19.37
CA ALA A 155 20.61 27.35 18.70
C ALA A 155 20.98 26.20 19.66
N LEU A 156 21.75 26.47 20.72
CA LEU A 156 22.14 25.47 21.71
C LEU A 156 20.95 24.92 22.51
N ARG A 157 20.04 25.79 22.96
CA ARG A 157 18.84 25.36 23.70
C ARG A 157 17.87 24.62 22.80
N SER A 158 17.72 25.07 21.55
CA SER A 158 16.94 24.33 20.56
C SER A 158 17.52 22.95 20.25
N ALA A 159 18.85 22.84 20.12
CA ALA A 159 19.51 21.54 19.92
C ALA A 159 19.32 20.63 21.13
N ALA A 160 19.42 21.15 22.36
CA ALA A 160 19.15 20.38 23.57
C ALA A 160 17.69 19.89 23.65
N VAL A 161 16.71 20.74 23.28
CA VAL A 161 15.30 20.35 23.20
C VAL A 161 15.08 19.27 22.14
N VAL A 162 15.66 19.41 20.95
CA VAL A 162 15.56 18.40 19.88
C VAL A 162 16.20 17.08 20.33
N ALA A 163 17.37 17.12 20.97
CA ALA A 163 18.03 15.94 21.51
C ALA A 163 17.20 15.27 22.61
N ALA A 164 16.65 16.05 23.54
CA ALA A 164 15.77 15.55 24.60
C ALA A 164 14.50 14.91 24.03
N LEU A 165 13.88 15.56 23.03
CA LEU A 165 12.73 14.99 22.32
C LEU A 165 13.09 13.73 21.55
N ALA A 166 14.27 13.66 20.91
CA ALA A 166 14.74 12.49 20.21
C ALA A 166 14.99 11.32 21.17
N ILE A 167 15.62 11.56 22.33
CA ILE A 167 15.82 10.57 23.39
C ILE A 167 14.47 10.13 23.97
N ALA A 168 13.59 11.07 24.31
CA ALA A 168 12.24 10.77 24.78
C ALA A 168 11.48 9.93 23.74
N THR A 169 11.63 10.25 22.45
CA THR A 169 11.03 9.48 21.37
C THR A 169 11.61 8.09 21.24
N GLN A 170 12.93 7.93 21.32
CA GLN A 170 13.58 6.63 21.19
C GLN A 170 13.22 5.67 22.34
N PHE A 171 13.22 6.17 23.58
CA PHE A 171 13.12 5.31 24.77
C PHE A 171 11.74 5.25 25.40
N TRP A 172 10.86 6.23 25.15
CA TRP A 172 9.55 6.31 25.80
C TRP A 172 8.42 6.40 24.79
N VAL A 173 8.38 7.48 23.99
CA VAL A 173 7.24 7.74 23.10
C VAL A 173 7.18 6.71 21.98
N GLY A 174 8.30 6.33 21.38
CA GLY A 174 8.39 5.33 20.31
C GLY A 174 7.87 3.97 20.76
N PRO A 175 8.44 3.35 21.81
CA PRO A 175 7.93 2.10 22.37
C PRO A 175 6.45 2.18 22.80
N ALA A 176 6.04 3.26 23.47
CA ALA A 176 4.64 3.44 23.90
C ALA A 176 3.68 3.58 22.71
N LEU A 177 4.06 4.35 21.68
CA LEU A 177 3.29 4.48 20.44
C LEU A 177 3.20 3.13 19.71
N TRP A 178 4.29 2.37 19.67
CA TRP A 178 4.30 1.04 19.07
C TRP A 178 3.38 0.08 19.81
N GLN A 179 3.48 0.01 21.14
CA GLN A 179 2.63 -0.85 21.96
C GLN A 179 1.16 -0.44 21.86
N SER A 180 0.86 0.86 21.89
CA SER A 180 -0.49 1.39 21.70
C SER A 180 -1.06 1.04 20.31
N ARG A 181 -0.24 1.14 19.25
CA ARG A 181 -0.65 0.72 17.90
C ARG A 181 -0.84 -0.78 17.79
N ALA A 182 0.06 -1.58 18.34
CA ALA A 182 -0.08 -3.04 18.37
C ALA A 182 -1.38 -3.45 19.06
N GLN A 183 -1.69 -2.86 20.23
CA GLN A 183 -2.97 -3.06 20.91
C GLN A 183 -4.16 -2.63 20.05
N SER A 184 -4.05 -1.50 19.35
CA SER A 184 -5.10 -1.03 18.43
C SER A 184 -5.34 -2.00 17.27
N TYR A 185 -4.26 -2.58 16.71
CA TYR A 185 -4.35 -3.58 15.65
C TYR A 185 -4.95 -4.89 16.15
N HIS A 186 -4.55 -5.37 17.33
CA HIS A 186 -5.16 -6.53 17.97
C HIS A 186 -6.64 -6.29 18.28
N ALA A 187 -7.02 -5.12 18.81
CA ALA A 187 -8.42 -4.78 19.06
C ALA A 187 -9.25 -4.72 17.77
N ALA A 188 -8.71 -4.12 16.70
CA ALA A 188 -9.33 -4.11 15.38
C ALA A 188 -9.48 -5.54 14.82
N ASN A 189 -8.48 -6.41 15.05
CA ASN A 189 -8.54 -7.82 14.67
C ASN A 189 -9.57 -8.61 15.48
N ALA A 190 -9.73 -8.32 16.77
CA ALA A 190 -10.71 -8.97 17.63
C ALA A 190 -12.15 -8.51 17.36
N THR A 191 -12.32 -7.31 16.77
CA THR A 191 -13.64 -6.73 16.48
C THR A 191 -14.47 -7.67 15.60
N VAL A 192 -15.68 -7.97 16.05
CA VAL A 192 -16.64 -8.83 15.33
C VAL A 192 -17.58 -7.95 14.51
N ASP A 193 -17.56 -8.14 13.19
CA ASP A 193 -18.53 -7.54 12.28
C ASP A 193 -19.84 -8.35 12.35
N THR A 194 -20.90 -7.74 12.88
CA THR A 194 -22.19 -8.39 13.10
C THR A 194 -22.96 -8.68 11.81
N SER A 195 -22.51 -8.15 10.66
CA SER A 195 -23.07 -8.51 9.36
C SER A 195 -22.59 -9.87 8.86
N LEU A 196 -21.48 -10.38 9.40
CA LEU A 196 -20.95 -11.70 9.06
C LEU A 196 -21.74 -12.78 9.78
N ARG A 197 -22.14 -13.81 9.03
CA ARG A 197 -22.82 -14.98 9.58
C ARG A 197 -21.79 -16.07 9.88
N GLN A 198 -21.80 -16.57 11.11
CA GLN A 198 -20.99 -17.72 11.49
C GLN A 198 -21.37 -18.93 10.61
N PRO A 199 -20.40 -19.62 10.01
CA PRO A 199 -20.66 -20.81 9.22
C PRO A 199 -21.17 -21.93 10.11
N VAL A 200 -22.10 -22.74 9.59
CA VAL A 200 -22.60 -23.95 10.27
C VAL A 200 -22.05 -25.23 9.65
N SER A 201 -21.42 -25.13 8.47
CA SER A 201 -20.84 -26.29 7.78
C SER A 201 -19.63 -26.83 8.55
N PRO A 202 -19.54 -28.15 8.79
CA PRO A 202 -18.37 -28.75 9.44
C PRO A 202 -17.10 -28.63 8.59
N SER A 203 -17.22 -28.39 7.28
CA SER A 203 -16.10 -28.18 6.34
C SER A 203 -15.45 -26.79 6.43
N ILE A 204 -15.98 -25.91 7.28
CA ILE A 204 -15.55 -24.52 7.39
C ILE A 204 -15.19 -24.22 8.85
N SER A 205 -14.01 -23.62 9.06
CA SER A 205 -13.56 -23.18 10.39
C SER A 205 -14.48 -22.13 11.00
N GLY A 206 -14.54 -22.12 12.33
CA GLY A 206 -15.46 -21.29 13.10
C GLY A 206 -16.88 -21.84 13.20
N SER A 207 -17.18 -23.00 12.61
CA SER A 207 -18.43 -23.72 12.85
C SER A 207 -18.50 -24.33 14.26
N PRO A 208 -19.68 -24.72 14.77
CA PRO A 208 -19.80 -25.28 16.12
C PRO A 208 -18.91 -26.50 16.41
N GLY A 209 -18.53 -27.28 15.38
CA GLY A 209 -17.63 -28.42 15.49
C GLY A 209 -16.16 -28.13 15.14
N SER A 210 -15.80 -26.87 14.90
CA SER A 210 -14.45 -26.43 14.52
C SER A 210 -13.50 -26.46 15.72
N LEU A 211 -12.22 -26.80 15.48
CA LEU A 211 -11.16 -26.67 16.49
C LEU A 211 -10.79 -25.20 16.74
N THR A 212 -11.04 -24.33 15.77
CA THR A 212 -10.88 -22.88 15.89
C THR A 212 -12.25 -22.24 16.14
N SER A 213 -12.41 -21.53 17.26
CA SER A 213 -13.67 -20.84 17.56
C SER A 213 -13.85 -19.64 16.64
N TRP A 214 -15.10 -19.29 16.33
CA TRP A 214 -15.46 -18.12 15.51
C TRP A 214 -14.79 -16.82 15.97
N ASP A 215 -14.71 -16.62 17.29
CA ASP A 215 -14.12 -15.41 17.88
C ASP A 215 -12.59 -15.38 17.72
N SER A 216 -11.94 -16.54 17.75
CA SER A 216 -10.48 -16.66 17.65
C SER A 216 -9.92 -16.45 16.23
N LEU A 217 -10.78 -16.50 15.20
CA LEU A 217 -10.36 -16.38 13.79
C LEU A 217 -9.84 -14.98 13.43
N GLY A 218 -10.11 -13.97 14.25
CA GLY A 218 -9.85 -12.57 13.93
C GLY A 218 -10.74 -12.03 12.81
N ALA A 219 -10.65 -10.74 12.54
CA ALA A 219 -11.54 -10.02 11.63
C ALA A 219 -11.42 -10.52 10.19
N GLN A 220 -10.20 -10.79 9.73
CA GLN A 220 -9.97 -11.25 8.35
C GLN A 220 -10.27 -12.74 8.19
N GLY A 221 -9.94 -13.58 9.18
CA GLY A 221 -10.31 -15.00 9.19
C GLY A 221 -11.83 -15.18 9.14
N ARG A 222 -12.59 -14.42 9.93
CA ARG A 222 -14.07 -14.41 9.88
C ARG A 222 -14.60 -14.02 8.49
N LYS A 223 -14.03 -13.01 7.84
CA LYS A 223 -14.41 -12.62 6.47
C LYS A 223 -14.14 -13.74 5.46
N PHE A 224 -13.00 -14.42 5.60
CA PHE A 224 -12.61 -15.54 4.74
C PHE A 224 -13.58 -16.73 4.86
N VAL A 225 -13.95 -17.12 6.09
CA VAL A 225 -14.83 -18.28 6.31
C VAL A 225 -16.32 -17.98 6.11
N ALA A 226 -16.78 -16.74 6.31
CA ALA A 226 -18.19 -16.36 6.15
C ALA A 226 -18.57 -15.98 4.72
N ALA A 227 -17.60 -15.69 3.86
CA ALA A 227 -17.86 -15.48 2.44
C ALA A 227 -18.51 -16.73 1.84
N ARG A 228 -19.45 -16.54 0.89
CA ARG A 228 -20.13 -17.66 0.22
C ARG A 228 -19.11 -18.66 -0.33
N ALA A 229 -19.24 -19.92 0.06
CA ALA A 229 -18.42 -21.04 -0.41
C ALA A 229 -19.19 -21.91 -1.40
N ALA A 230 -18.47 -22.53 -2.33
CA ALA A 230 -18.99 -23.68 -3.07
C ALA A 230 -19.44 -24.75 -2.07
N SER A 231 -20.57 -25.40 -2.36
CA SER A 231 -21.06 -26.49 -1.52
C SER A 231 -19.99 -27.57 -1.42
N GLY A 232 -19.65 -28.06 -0.23
CA GLY A 232 -18.64 -29.11 -0.05
C GLY A 232 -17.17 -28.66 -0.08
N ALA A 233 -16.85 -27.42 -0.49
CA ALA A 233 -15.49 -26.89 -0.38
C ALA A 233 -15.05 -26.77 1.09
N VAL A 234 -13.75 -26.95 1.33
CA VAL A 234 -13.15 -26.86 2.67
C VAL A 234 -12.41 -25.54 2.81
N ARG A 235 -12.69 -24.80 3.88
CA ARG A 235 -11.99 -23.56 4.23
C ARG A 235 -11.57 -23.59 5.68
N THR A 236 -10.27 -23.72 5.92
CA THR A 236 -9.72 -23.75 7.27
C THR A 236 -8.80 -22.59 7.55
N TYR A 237 -8.91 -22.06 8.76
CA TYR A 237 -8.18 -20.86 9.16
C TYR A 237 -7.89 -20.87 10.66
N ALA A 238 -6.67 -20.49 11.03
CA ALA A 238 -6.31 -20.20 12.41
C ALA A 238 -5.90 -18.73 12.55
N GLY A 239 -6.62 -18.00 13.39
CA GLY A 239 -6.30 -16.61 13.73
C GLY A 239 -5.19 -16.53 14.77
N ILE A 240 -4.68 -15.32 15.00
CA ILE A 240 -3.57 -15.08 15.95
C ILE A 240 -3.93 -15.53 17.38
N ASP A 241 -5.22 -15.44 17.75
CA ASP A 241 -5.74 -15.79 19.07
C ASP A 241 -6.25 -17.25 19.15
N SER A 242 -6.15 -18.03 18.06
CA SER A 242 -6.57 -19.44 18.04
C SER A 242 -5.60 -20.37 18.79
N ALA A 243 -4.34 -19.96 18.97
CA ALA A 243 -3.35 -20.70 19.74
C ALA A 243 -2.23 -19.76 20.26
N PRO A 244 -1.52 -20.13 21.34
CA PRO A 244 -0.60 -19.23 22.05
C PRO A 244 0.62 -18.78 21.25
N ASP A 245 1.09 -19.63 20.33
CA ASP A 245 2.30 -19.39 19.54
C ASP A 245 2.13 -19.89 18.10
N GLN A 246 3.11 -19.59 17.24
CA GLN A 246 3.04 -19.90 15.81
C GLN A 246 2.99 -21.42 15.55
N ASP A 247 3.79 -22.21 16.25
CA ASP A 247 3.87 -23.66 16.02
C ASP A 247 2.58 -24.34 16.46
N ALA A 248 2.02 -23.93 17.60
CA ALA A 248 0.70 -24.35 18.06
C ALA A 248 -0.40 -23.96 17.07
N ARG A 249 -0.35 -22.75 16.49
CA ARG A 249 -1.32 -22.28 15.48
C ARG A 249 -1.23 -23.08 14.18
N VAL A 250 -0.02 -23.34 13.69
CA VAL A 250 0.22 -24.16 12.49
C VAL A 250 -0.28 -25.59 12.71
N SER A 251 0.05 -26.18 13.86
CA SER A 251 -0.40 -27.52 14.23
C SER A 251 -1.93 -27.58 14.34
N LEU A 252 -2.55 -26.56 14.92
CA LEU A 252 -4.01 -26.42 15.01
C LEU A 252 -4.66 -26.30 13.62
N ALA A 253 -4.13 -25.45 12.74
CA ALA A 253 -4.65 -25.27 11.38
C ALA A 253 -4.58 -26.56 10.56
N ALA A 254 -3.50 -27.31 10.69
CA ALA A 254 -3.33 -28.57 9.97
C ALA A 254 -4.24 -29.69 10.52
N ARG A 255 -4.49 -29.76 11.84
CA ARG A 255 -5.52 -30.64 12.41
C ARG A 255 -6.93 -30.22 12.00
N GLU A 256 -7.19 -28.93 11.93
CA GLU A 256 -8.48 -28.38 11.50
C GLU A 256 -8.75 -28.69 10.02
N LEU A 257 -7.72 -28.61 9.16
CA LEU A 257 -7.78 -29.06 7.77
C LEU A 257 -8.20 -30.53 7.66
N GLU A 258 -7.57 -31.40 8.45
CA GLU A 258 -7.89 -32.83 8.48
C GLU A 258 -9.31 -33.09 9.00
N ARG A 259 -9.71 -32.48 10.12
CA ARG A 259 -11.06 -32.57 10.70
C ARG A 259 -12.14 -32.12 9.73
N ALA A 260 -11.88 -31.05 8.98
CA ALA A 260 -12.83 -30.50 8.02
C ALA A 260 -12.96 -31.35 6.74
N GLY A 261 -12.20 -32.45 6.60
CA GLY A 261 -12.20 -33.31 5.43
C GLY A 261 -11.32 -32.79 4.29
N GLY A 262 -10.36 -31.90 4.58
CA GLY A 262 -9.52 -31.27 3.57
C GLY A 262 -8.53 -32.24 2.90
N LEU A 263 -8.04 -33.23 3.65
CA LEU A 263 -7.13 -34.26 3.11
C LEU A 263 -7.84 -35.27 2.18
N ALA A 264 -9.18 -35.33 2.21
CA ALA A 264 -9.98 -36.16 1.32
C ALA A 264 -10.30 -35.49 -0.03
N LYS A 265 -9.90 -34.22 -0.21
CA LYS A 265 -10.03 -33.51 -1.48
C LYS A 265 -8.92 -33.91 -2.43
N SER A 266 -9.11 -33.77 -3.74
CA SER A 266 -8.00 -33.94 -4.70
C SER A 266 -7.02 -32.78 -4.71
N THR A 267 -7.41 -31.63 -4.13
CA THR A 267 -6.66 -30.38 -4.20
C THR A 267 -6.62 -29.67 -2.84
N VAL A 268 -5.42 -29.39 -2.35
CA VAL A 268 -5.16 -28.57 -1.16
C VAL A 268 -4.37 -27.34 -1.57
N VAL A 269 -4.81 -26.16 -1.11
CA VAL A 269 -4.15 -24.88 -1.36
C VAL A 269 -3.76 -24.26 -0.04
N VAL A 270 -2.45 -24.09 0.17
CA VAL A 270 -1.89 -23.27 1.24
C VAL A 270 -1.97 -21.81 0.80
N ALA A 271 -2.93 -21.08 1.34
CA ALA A 271 -3.13 -19.66 1.07
C ALA A 271 -2.41 -18.83 2.13
N VAL A 272 -1.26 -18.26 1.75
CA VAL A 272 -0.45 -17.41 2.63
C VAL A 272 -1.11 -16.02 2.72
N PRO A 273 -1.63 -15.62 3.89
CA PRO A 273 -2.29 -14.34 4.03
C PRO A 273 -1.29 -13.18 3.98
N THR A 274 -1.80 -11.97 3.78
CA THR A 274 -1.05 -10.75 4.08
C THR A 274 -1.01 -10.46 5.59
N GLY A 275 -0.19 -9.50 6.02
CA GLY A 275 0.09 -9.20 7.43
C GLY A 275 -1.08 -9.27 8.39
N SER A 276 -2.23 -8.66 8.06
CA SER A 276 -3.41 -8.64 8.93
C SER A 276 -4.21 -9.96 8.95
N GLY A 277 -3.70 -11.03 8.33
CA GLY A 277 -4.41 -12.28 8.11
C GLY A 277 -5.31 -12.29 6.85
N TRP A 278 -5.27 -11.26 6.01
CA TRP A 278 -6.18 -11.16 4.87
C TRP A 278 -5.81 -12.11 3.72
N ILE A 279 -6.79 -12.92 3.30
CA ILE A 279 -6.81 -13.75 2.08
C ILE A 279 -7.90 -13.16 1.17
N ASP A 280 -7.58 -12.88 -0.09
CA ASP A 280 -8.53 -12.28 -1.03
C ASP A 280 -9.65 -13.27 -1.39
N GLY A 281 -10.89 -12.89 -1.07
CA GLY A 281 -12.08 -13.69 -1.38
C GLY A 281 -12.27 -13.96 -2.88
N ASN A 282 -11.79 -13.07 -3.77
CA ASN A 282 -11.83 -13.34 -5.20
C ASN A 282 -10.89 -14.48 -5.60
N ALA A 283 -9.74 -14.61 -4.93
CA ALA A 283 -8.83 -15.72 -5.17
C ALA A 283 -9.47 -17.04 -4.76
N VAL A 284 -10.08 -17.08 -3.58
CA VAL A 284 -10.81 -18.25 -3.06
C VAL A 284 -11.97 -18.62 -3.98
N GLN A 285 -12.77 -17.64 -4.41
CA GLN A 285 -13.82 -17.86 -5.40
C GLN A 285 -13.26 -18.36 -6.74
N GLY A 286 -12.09 -17.85 -7.17
CA GLY A 286 -11.38 -18.36 -8.33
C GLY A 286 -11.01 -19.83 -8.21
N LEU A 287 -10.49 -20.24 -7.05
CA LEU A 287 -10.10 -21.62 -6.76
C LEU A 287 -11.32 -22.54 -6.76
N GLU A 288 -12.40 -22.14 -6.09
CA GLU A 288 -13.66 -22.88 -6.05
C GLU A 288 -14.37 -22.93 -7.42
N ARG A 289 -14.20 -21.92 -8.28
CA ARG A 289 -14.68 -22.01 -9.67
C ARG A 289 -13.86 -22.97 -10.51
N ARG A 290 -12.55 -23.10 -10.24
CA ARG A 290 -11.66 -23.99 -10.98
C ARG A 290 -11.83 -25.45 -10.54
N PHE A 291 -11.86 -25.69 -9.24
CA PHE A 291 -11.82 -27.02 -8.64
C PHE A 291 -13.19 -27.48 -8.10
N GLY A 292 -14.21 -26.62 -8.13
CA GLY A 292 -15.55 -26.95 -7.64
C GLY A 292 -15.57 -27.12 -6.12
N ASP A 293 -16.25 -28.18 -5.68
CA ASP A 293 -16.29 -28.63 -4.28
C ASP A 293 -15.06 -29.44 -3.88
N ASP A 294 -14.19 -29.78 -4.83
CA ASP A 294 -13.03 -30.66 -4.65
C ASP A 294 -11.74 -29.90 -4.31
N VAL A 295 -11.86 -28.90 -3.44
CA VAL A 295 -10.73 -28.07 -2.97
C VAL A 295 -10.81 -27.80 -1.48
N ALA A 296 -9.64 -27.82 -0.85
CA ALA A 296 -9.43 -27.33 0.50
C ALA A 296 -8.46 -26.16 0.50
N VAL A 297 -8.86 -25.04 1.11
CA VAL A 297 -8.00 -23.85 1.28
C VAL A 297 -7.68 -23.67 2.76
N VAL A 298 -6.40 -23.63 3.10
CA VAL A 298 -5.90 -23.46 4.48
C VAL A 298 -5.06 -22.21 4.61
N GLY A 299 -5.26 -21.45 5.68
CA GLY A 299 -4.45 -20.26 6.01
C GLY A 299 -4.19 -20.10 7.51
N VAL A 300 -3.09 -19.43 7.85
CA VAL A 300 -2.71 -19.11 9.24
C VAL A 300 -2.34 -17.64 9.34
N GLN A 301 -2.94 -16.94 10.29
CA GLN A 301 -2.56 -15.57 10.63
C GLN A 301 -1.26 -15.54 11.43
N TYR A 302 -0.29 -14.75 10.97
CA TYR A 302 1.00 -14.55 11.67
C TYR A 302 1.13 -13.16 12.30
N SER A 303 0.31 -12.18 11.92
CA SER A 303 0.31 -10.83 12.49
C SER A 303 -1.11 -10.22 12.50
N SER A 304 -1.31 -9.22 13.35
CA SER A 304 -2.51 -8.38 13.38
C SER A 304 -2.27 -7.02 12.69
N ALA A 305 -1.02 -6.69 12.37
CA ALA A 305 -0.64 -5.39 11.82
C ALA A 305 -1.04 -5.22 10.34
N PRO A 306 -1.34 -3.99 9.88
CA PRO A 306 -1.66 -3.73 8.48
C PRO A 306 -0.56 -4.19 7.50
N SER A 307 -0.96 -4.57 6.29
CA SER A 307 -0.07 -5.14 5.27
C SER A 307 1.10 -4.25 4.86
N TRP A 308 0.96 -2.92 4.86
CA TRP A 308 2.06 -2.00 4.56
C TRP A 308 3.08 -1.90 5.70
N VAL A 309 2.63 -2.04 6.96
CA VAL A 309 3.51 -2.04 8.14
C VAL A 309 4.35 -3.33 8.12
N THR A 310 3.68 -4.46 7.97
CA THR A 310 4.33 -5.78 7.91
C THR A 310 5.22 -5.94 6.67
N PHE A 311 4.89 -5.32 5.54
CA PHE A 311 5.76 -5.31 4.37
C PHE A 311 7.09 -4.60 4.60
N LEU A 312 7.09 -3.54 5.43
CA LEU A 312 8.30 -2.78 5.77
C LEU A 312 9.10 -3.41 6.92
N PHE A 313 8.44 -4.17 7.82
CA PHE A 313 9.06 -4.58 9.07
C PHE A 313 9.02 -6.09 9.41
N ASP A 314 8.10 -6.89 8.83
CA ASP A 314 7.82 -8.28 9.26
C ASP A 314 7.82 -9.30 8.10
N ARG A 315 8.75 -9.17 7.14
CA ARG A 315 8.87 -10.13 6.03
C ARG A 315 9.21 -11.54 6.52
N ASP A 316 10.13 -11.64 7.48
CA ASP A 316 10.61 -12.90 8.03
C ASP A 316 9.49 -13.71 8.69
N ALA A 317 8.56 -13.06 9.38
CA ALA A 317 7.41 -13.73 10.01
C ALA A 317 6.47 -14.36 8.97
N ALA A 318 6.25 -13.68 7.83
CA ALA A 318 5.45 -14.21 6.73
C ALA A 318 6.09 -15.46 6.12
N GLU A 319 7.41 -15.43 5.91
CA GLU A 319 8.18 -16.57 5.38
C GLU A 319 8.20 -17.76 6.34
N GLN A 320 8.47 -17.52 7.62
CA GLN A 320 8.49 -18.57 8.65
C GLN A 320 7.12 -19.24 8.78
N SER A 321 6.04 -18.46 8.86
CA SER A 321 4.68 -19.00 8.94
C SER A 321 4.29 -19.77 7.68
N ALA A 322 4.65 -19.27 6.49
CA ALA A 322 4.37 -19.95 5.22
C ALA A 322 5.09 -21.31 5.12
N ARG A 323 6.40 -21.35 5.42
CA ARG A 323 7.17 -22.60 5.43
C ARG A 323 6.62 -23.58 6.45
N ALA A 324 6.39 -23.14 7.69
CA ALA A 324 5.88 -24.00 8.76
C ALA A 324 4.51 -24.61 8.41
N LEU A 325 3.56 -23.82 7.89
CA LEU A 325 2.25 -24.31 7.48
C LEU A 325 2.36 -25.29 6.31
N PHE A 326 3.17 -24.95 5.30
CA PHE A 326 3.37 -25.82 4.14
C PHE A 326 4.00 -27.16 4.54
N THR A 327 5.04 -27.16 5.38
CA THR A 327 5.64 -28.38 5.95
C THR A 327 4.60 -29.20 6.69
N ALA A 328 3.85 -28.60 7.63
CA ALA A 328 2.88 -29.32 8.44
C ALA A 328 1.73 -29.96 7.62
N VAL A 329 1.33 -29.34 6.51
CA VAL A 329 0.31 -29.86 5.60
C VAL A 329 0.89 -30.94 4.68
N SER A 330 2.05 -30.68 4.08
CA SER A 330 2.70 -31.64 3.18
C SER A 330 3.14 -32.91 3.92
N ASP A 331 3.54 -32.82 5.19
CA ASP A 331 3.90 -33.98 6.01
C ASP A 331 2.67 -34.88 6.24
N ARG A 332 1.51 -34.30 6.53
CA ARG A 332 0.25 -35.05 6.64
C ARG A 332 -0.15 -35.71 5.32
N ILE A 333 0.03 -35.01 4.20
CA ILE A 333 -0.24 -35.57 2.87
C ILE A 333 0.69 -36.76 2.58
N SER A 334 1.96 -36.72 2.99
CA SER A 334 2.89 -37.83 2.77
C SER A 334 2.54 -39.11 3.54
N LEU A 335 1.75 -39.00 4.62
CA LEU A 335 1.27 -40.16 5.38
C LEU A 335 0.12 -40.90 4.68
N LEU A 336 -0.51 -40.29 3.67
CA LEU A 336 -1.59 -40.94 2.92
C LEU A 336 -1.02 -41.93 1.88
N PRO A 337 -1.79 -42.99 1.53
CA PRO A 337 -1.47 -43.85 0.40
C PRO A 337 -1.26 -43.05 -0.87
N GLU A 338 -0.30 -43.44 -1.71
CA GLU A 338 0.12 -42.66 -2.89
C GLU A 338 -1.06 -42.22 -3.78
N GLY A 339 -2.00 -43.13 -4.07
CA GLY A 339 -3.19 -42.83 -4.89
C GLY A 339 -4.24 -41.91 -4.26
N GLU A 340 -4.14 -41.60 -2.96
CA GLU A 340 -5.08 -40.76 -2.21
C GLU A 340 -4.51 -39.37 -1.90
N ARG A 341 -3.25 -39.10 -2.27
CA ARG A 341 -2.59 -37.84 -1.92
C ARG A 341 -3.16 -36.67 -2.74
N PRO A 342 -3.69 -35.60 -2.10
CA PRO A 342 -4.07 -34.39 -2.81
C PRO A 342 -2.88 -33.75 -3.52
N ARG A 343 -3.17 -33.01 -4.58
CA ARG A 343 -2.24 -32.05 -5.16
C ARG A 343 -2.13 -30.85 -4.22
N LEU A 344 -0.89 -30.49 -3.86
CA LEU A 344 -0.61 -29.38 -2.97
C LEU A 344 -0.16 -28.14 -3.75
N TYR A 345 -0.89 -27.03 -3.60
CA TYR A 345 -0.58 -25.76 -4.23
C TYR A 345 -0.30 -24.67 -3.21
N VAL A 346 0.41 -23.63 -3.65
CA VAL A 346 0.69 -22.44 -2.84
C VAL A 346 0.11 -21.20 -3.51
N TYR A 347 -0.59 -20.39 -2.73
CA TYR A 347 -1.11 -19.10 -3.17
C TYR A 347 -0.66 -17.99 -2.22
N GLY A 348 -0.34 -16.83 -2.78
CA GLY A 348 -0.07 -15.62 -1.99
C GLY A 348 -0.29 -14.34 -2.79
N GLN A 349 -0.84 -13.32 -2.14
CA GLN A 349 -0.96 -11.98 -2.70
C GLN A 349 -0.06 -11.01 -1.92
N SER A 350 0.60 -10.07 -2.60
CA SER A 350 1.38 -9.02 -1.93
C SER A 350 2.49 -9.61 -1.04
N LEU A 351 2.53 -9.22 0.24
CA LEU A 351 3.38 -9.84 1.26
C LEU A 351 3.17 -11.35 1.39
N GLY A 352 1.95 -11.86 1.15
CA GLY A 352 1.69 -13.30 1.11
C GLY A 352 2.43 -13.98 -0.04
N ALA A 353 2.66 -13.30 -1.17
CA ALA A 353 3.49 -13.82 -2.27
C ALA A 353 4.97 -13.91 -1.87
N VAL A 354 5.46 -12.99 -1.03
CA VAL A 354 6.82 -13.06 -0.46
C VAL A 354 6.94 -14.29 0.42
N GLY A 355 6.05 -14.46 1.39
CA GLY A 355 6.00 -15.64 2.25
C GLY A 355 5.88 -16.94 1.46
N ALA A 356 4.96 -17.00 0.50
CA ALA A 356 4.76 -18.15 -0.38
C ALA A 356 5.99 -18.47 -1.25
N SER A 357 6.71 -17.45 -1.74
CA SER A 357 7.92 -17.66 -2.54
C SER A 357 9.07 -18.28 -1.76
N SER A 358 9.07 -18.09 -0.43
CA SER A 358 10.11 -18.63 0.44
C SER A 358 10.08 -20.16 0.54
N ILE A 359 8.95 -20.80 0.23
CA ILE A 359 8.82 -22.26 0.12
C ILE A 359 9.68 -22.82 -1.01
N PHE A 360 9.84 -22.06 -2.10
CA PHE A 360 10.62 -22.46 -3.29
C PHE A 360 12.09 -21.97 -3.23
N LEU A 361 12.50 -21.41 -2.09
CA LEU A 361 13.92 -21.17 -1.80
C LEU A 361 14.59 -22.42 -1.20
N ASP A 362 13.80 -23.28 -0.57
CA ASP A 362 14.19 -24.60 -0.10
C ASP A 362 13.83 -25.63 -1.18
N GLU A 363 14.83 -26.28 -1.79
CA GLU A 363 14.59 -27.19 -2.92
C GLU A 363 13.70 -28.38 -2.52
N GLY A 364 13.93 -28.97 -1.35
CA GLY A 364 13.15 -30.12 -0.88
C GLY A 364 11.70 -29.75 -0.55
N LEU A 365 11.45 -28.53 -0.04
CA LEU A 365 10.10 -28.06 0.22
C LEU A 365 9.36 -27.66 -1.07
N GLY A 366 10.06 -27.02 -2.01
CA GLY A 366 9.52 -26.57 -3.28
C GLY A 366 9.07 -27.71 -4.20
N GLU A 367 9.78 -28.85 -4.19
CA GLU A 367 9.44 -30.04 -4.98
C GLU A 367 8.11 -30.69 -4.56
N ARG A 368 7.69 -30.48 -3.30
CA ARG A 368 6.41 -30.97 -2.78
C ARG A 368 5.22 -30.11 -3.24
N ALA A 369 5.45 -28.99 -3.92
CA ALA A 369 4.38 -28.13 -4.44
C ALA A 369 4.12 -28.39 -5.93
N CYS A 370 2.87 -28.71 -6.28
CA CYS A 370 2.43 -28.92 -7.66
C CYS A 370 2.33 -27.62 -8.48
N GLY A 371 2.34 -26.47 -7.81
CA GLY A 371 2.31 -25.17 -8.45
C GLY A 371 2.15 -24.05 -7.45
N ALA A 372 2.51 -22.85 -7.89
CA ALA A 372 2.28 -21.64 -7.12
C ALA A 372 1.71 -20.52 -7.98
N LEU A 373 0.86 -19.69 -7.37
CA LEU A 373 0.40 -18.44 -7.95
C LEU A 373 0.66 -17.28 -7.01
N TYR A 374 1.32 -16.25 -7.55
CA TYR A 374 1.64 -15.02 -6.86
C TYR A 374 0.90 -13.85 -7.50
N ALA A 375 0.01 -13.23 -6.74
CA ALA A 375 -0.73 -12.05 -7.15
C ALA A 375 -0.05 -10.78 -6.60
N GLY A 376 0.41 -9.91 -7.49
CA GLY A 376 1.10 -8.67 -7.15
C GLY A 376 2.29 -8.82 -6.21
N PRO A 377 3.26 -9.71 -6.49
CA PRO A 377 4.46 -9.79 -5.67
C PRO A 377 5.19 -8.44 -5.65
N PRO A 378 5.56 -7.89 -4.48
CA PRO A 378 6.25 -6.60 -4.44
C PRO A 378 7.58 -6.64 -5.19
N ALA A 379 7.95 -5.48 -5.76
CA ALA A 379 9.09 -5.38 -6.67
C ALA A 379 10.40 -5.90 -6.02
N GLY A 380 10.94 -6.97 -6.59
CA GLY A 380 12.23 -7.54 -6.16
C GLY A 380 12.23 -8.24 -4.80
N SER A 381 11.06 -8.57 -4.23
CA SER A 381 10.97 -9.23 -2.92
C SER A 381 10.54 -10.70 -2.94
N ALA A 382 10.08 -11.23 -4.08
CA ALA A 382 9.64 -12.62 -4.20
C ALA A 382 10.39 -13.34 -5.33
N ARG A 383 10.80 -14.60 -5.10
CA ARG A 383 11.32 -15.46 -6.18
C ARG A 383 10.15 -15.93 -7.02
N THR A 384 10.08 -15.43 -8.26
CA THR A 384 8.97 -15.72 -9.18
C THR A 384 9.30 -16.81 -10.20
N ALA A 385 10.49 -17.41 -10.11
CA ALA A 385 10.85 -18.56 -10.94
C ALA A 385 9.95 -19.74 -10.58
N GLY A 386 9.32 -20.33 -11.59
CA GLY A 386 8.50 -21.52 -11.39
C GLY A 386 7.04 -21.29 -10.99
N ALA A 387 6.66 -20.07 -10.60
CA ALA A 387 5.28 -19.70 -10.24
C ALA A 387 4.56 -18.94 -11.37
N THR A 388 3.23 -19.04 -11.41
CA THR A 388 2.40 -18.13 -12.20
C THR A 388 2.33 -16.79 -11.48
N VAL A 389 2.65 -15.71 -12.18
CA VAL A 389 2.57 -14.34 -11.62
C VAL A 389 1.41 -13.59 -12.27
N LEU A 390 0.49 -13.09 -11.45
CA LEU A 390 -0.49 -12.10 -11.88
C LEU A 390 -0.01 -10.74 -11.40
N ALA A 391 0.30 -9.84 -12.33
CA ALA A 391 0.72 -8.47 -12.03
C ALA A 391 0.07 -7.50 -13.02
N ASN A 392 -0.62 -6.48 -12.52
CA ASN A 392 -1.20 -5.44 -13.34
C ASN A 392 -0.16 -4.35 -13.54
N SER A 393 -0.08 -3.79 -14.73
CA SER A 393 0.84 -2.69 -14.98
C SER A 393 0.46 -1.41 -14.23
N SER A 394 -0.79 -1.20 -13.84
CA SER A 394 -1.17 -0.08 -12.96
C SER A 394 -0.89 -0.33 -11.49
N ASP A 395 -0.45 -1.53 -11.08
CA ASP A 395 -0.19 -1.85 -9.68
C ASP A 395 1.09 -1.13 -9.18
N PRO A 396 0.98 -0.21 -8.20
CA PRO A 396 2.16 0.41 -7.61
C PRO A 396 3.03 -0.58 -6.82
N VAL A 397 2.47 -1.67 -6.27
CA VAL A 397 3.20 -2.64 -5.42
C VAL A 397 4.27 -3.39 -6.22
N VAL A 398 3.96 -3.79 -7.46
CA VAL A 398 4.90 -4.53 -8.32
C VAL A 398 5.98 -3.62 -8.93
N ARG A 399 5.83 -2.29 -8.81
CA ARG A 399 6.76 -1.29 -9.33
C ARG A 399 7.63 -0.65 -8.23
N TRP A 400 7.07 -0.49 -7.04
CA TRP A 400 7.68 0.31 -5.99
C TRP A 400 8.92 -0.36 -5.40
N SER A 401 10.07 0.30 -5.57
CA SER A 401 11.32 -0.03 -4.87
C SER A 401 12.22 1.20 -4.85
N PRO A 402 13.23 1.27 -3.95
CA PRO A 402 14.22 2.35 -3.97
C PRO A 402 14.95 2.50 -5.31
N ARG A 403 15.06 1.41 -6.10
CA ARG A 403 15.64 1.46 -7.45
C ARG A 403 14.89 2.38 -8.41
N LEU A 404 13.58 2.60 -8.19
CA LEU A 404 12.75 3.45 -9.04
C LEU A 404 13.20 4.92 -9.06
N LEU A 405 14.00 5.34 -8.07
CA LEU A 405 14.65 6.66 -8.06
C LEU A 405 15.58 6.86 -9.28
N LEU A 406 16.26 5.80 -9.72
CA LEU A 406 17.35 5.85 -10.69
C LEU A 406 17.16 4.93 -11.91
N HIS A 407 16.25 3.95 -11.83
CA HIS A 407 15.99 2.99 -12.90
C HIS A 407 14.49 2.83 -13.17
N PRO A 408 14.09 2.59 -14.44
CA PRO A 408 12.70 2.28 -14.77
C PRO A 408 12.26 0.95 -14.13
N PRO A 409 10.95 0.78 -13.86
CA PRO A 409 10.43 -0.46 -13.30
C PRO A 409 10.53 -1.61 -14.32
N ALA A 410 10.78 -2.83 -13.84
CA ALA A 410 10.66 -4.03 -14.64
C ALA A 410 9.18 -4.40 -14.82
N LEU A 411 8.71 -4.47 -16.06
CA LEU A 411 7.30 -4.67 -16.40
C LEU A 411 7.06 -5.91 -17.28
N ASP A 412 8.08 -6.74 -17.48
CA ASP A 412 8.08 -7.92 -18.34
C ASP A 412 7.02 -8.95 -17.97
N ARG A 413 6.67 -9.06 -16.68
CA ARG A 413 5.64 -9.97 -16.17
C ARG A 413 4.30 -9.30 -15.86
N THR A 414 4.10 -8.07 -16.35
CA THR A 414 2.85 -7.33 -16.10
C THR A 414 1.91 -7.36 -17.29
N ARG A 415 0.63 -7.61 -17.02
CA ARG A 415 -0.47 -7.38 -17.96
C ARG A 415 -0.67 -5.88 -18.14
N THR A 416 -0.73 -5.43 -19.39
CA THR A 416 -1.18 -4.06 -19.68
C THR A 416 -2.67 -3.96 -19.40
N ASP A 417 -3.02 -3.15 -18.42
CA ASP A 417 -4.39 -2.98 -17.92
C ASP A 417 -4.85 -1.52 -17.96
N ALA A 418 -3.94 -0.56 -18.02
CA ALA A 418 -4.24 0.87 -18.12
C ALA A 418 -3.11 1.62 -18.87
N PRO A 419 -3.34 2.87 -19.32
CA PRO A 419 -2.28 3.73 -19.84
C PRO A 419 -1.08 3.80 -18.90
N ARG A 420 0.14 3.68 -19.45
CA ARG A 420 1.38 3.62 -18.66
C ARG A 420 2.09 4.97 -18.69
N PRO A 421 2.40 5.57 -17.53
CA PRO A 421 3.15 6.81 -17.51
C PRO A 421 4.59 6.55 -17.95
N ALA A 422 5.21 7.52 -18.64
CA ALA A 422 6.64 7.49 -18.89
C ALA A 422 7.40 7.51 -17.56
N TRP A 423 8.49 6.75 -17.48
CA TRP A 423 9.34 6.79 -16.30
C TRP A 423 10.17 8.07 -16.28
N LEU A 424 10.08 8.78 -15.16
CA LEU A 424 10.85 9.98 -14.86
C LEU A 424 11.62 9.74 -13.55
N PRO A 425 12.95 9.85 -13.53
CA PRO A 425 13.75 9.67 -12.31
C PRO A 425 13.21 10.54 -11.18
N ILE A 426 13.18 9.99 -9.96
CA ILE A 426 12.63 10.62 -8.74
C ILE A 426 11.11 10.85 -8.79
N VAL A 427 10.58 11.45 -9.85
CA VAL A 427 9.15 11.76 -10.02
C VAL A 427 8.32 10.48 -9.99
N SER A 428 8.68 9.46 -10.78
CA SER A 428 7.95 8.18 -10.76
C SER A 428 8.03 7.48 -9.40
N PHE A 429 9.13 7.64 -8.64
CA PHE A 429 9.21 7.13 -7.28
C PHE A 429 8.23 7.83 -6.35
N VAL A 430 8.15 9.15 -6.39
CA VAL A 430 7.18 9.94 -5.59
C VAL A 430 5.76 9.58 -5.97
N GLN A 431 5.44 9.56 -7.27
CA GLN A 431 4.11 9.25 -7.79
C GLN A 431 3.67 7.83 -7.39
N THR A 432 4.53 6.84 -7.57
CA THR A 432 4.24 5.44 -7.19
C THR A 432 4.08 5.29 -5.67
N SER A 433 4.87 6.03 -4.88
CA SER A 433 4.77 6.00 -3.41
C SER A 433 3.42 6.51 -2.91
N VAL A 434 2.86 7.53 -3.57
CA VAL A 434 1.52 8.04 -3.26
C VAL A 434 0.46 7.03 -3.67
N ASP A 435 0.59 6.43 -4.85
CA ASP A 435 -0.40 5.49 -5.38
C ASP A 435 -0.48 4.18 -4.57
N LEU A 436 0.58 3.80 -3.85
CA LEU A 436 0.56 2.67 -2.89
C LEU A 436 -0.58 2.79 -1.86
N LEU A 437 -0.91 4.01 -1.43
CA LEU A 437 -1.93 4.25 -0.41
C LEU A 437 -3.34 3.88 -0.89
N SER A 438 -3.56 3.87 -2.21
CA SER A 438 -4.83 3.57 -2.88
C SER A 438 -4.74 2.33 -3.76
N ALA A 439 -3.74 1.47 -3.56
CA ALA A 439 -3.45 0.37 -4.46
C ALA A 439 -4.63 -0.61 -4.64
N LEU A 440 -5.48 -0.75 -3.61
CA LEU A 440 -6.64 -1.64 -3.58
C LEU A 440 -7.97 -0.98 -3.96
N ASP A 441 -7.97 0.33 -4.24
CA ASP A 441 -9.18 1.11 -4.54
C ASP A 441 -9.63 0.97 -6.01
N ALA A 442 -8.76 0.41 -6.86
CA ALA A 442 -9.07 0.12 -8.25
C ALA A 442 -10.02 -1.09 -8.38
N PRO A 443 -10.83 -1.17 -9.44
CA PRO A 443 -11.62 -2.37 -9.74
C PRO A 443 -10.77 -3.61 -10.01
N ALA A 444 -11.37 -4.80 -9.92
CA ALA A 444 -10.71 -6.05 -10.23
C ALA A 444 -10.15 -6.06 -11.67
N GLY A 445 -8.88 -6.46 -11.82
CA GLY A 445 -8.15 -6.40 -13.07
C GLY A 445 -7.26 -5.15 -13.21
N HIS A 446 -7.29 -4.25 -12.23
CA HIS A 446 -6.47 -3.03 -12.15
C HIS A 446 -5.90 -2.86 -10.74
N GLY A 447 -4.85 -2.04 -10.64
CA GLY A 447 -4.11 -1.81 -9.41
C GLY A 447 -3.71 -3.13 -8.76
N HIS A 448 -3.80 -3.17 -7.44
CA HIS A 448 -3.49 -4.36 -6.64
C HIS A 448 -4.68 -5.33 -6.50
N ARG A 449 -5.67 -5.27 -7.42
CA ARG A 449 -6.81 -6.17 -7.49
C ARG A 449 -6.74 -7.05 -8.73
N TYR A 450 -6.65 -8.36 -8.51
CA TYR A 450 -6.43 -9.34 -9.58
C TYR A 450 -7.68 -10.14 -9.94
N GLY A 451 -8.78 -9.92 -9.21
CA GLY A 451 -10.04 -10.61 -9.43
C GLY A 451 -9.90 -12.12 -9.22
N THR A 452 -10.76 -12.86 -9.90
CA THR A 452 -10.88 -14.31 -9.71
C THR A 452 -9.82 -15.12 -10.48
N ASP A 453 -9.07 -14.46 -11.36
CA ASP A 453 -7.96 -15.06 -12.11
C ASP A 453 -6.89 -15.61 -11.15
N GLN A 454 -6.81 -15.03 -9.94
CA GLN A 454 -5.95 -15.49 -8.84
C GLN A 454 -6.15 -16.96 -8.49
N GLY A 455 -7.35 -17.52 -8.69
CA GLY A 455 -7.58 -18.95 -8.47
C GLY A 455 -7.66 -19.75 -9.76
N THR A 456 -8.22 -19.19 -10.84
CA THR A 456 -8.39 -19.93 -12.10
C THR A 456 -7.10 -20.07 -12.91
N ALA A 457 -6.09 -19.22 -12.70
CA ALA A 457 -4.80 -19.29 -13.39
C ALA A 457 -3.72 -20.12 -12.66
N LEU A 458 -4.07 -20.80 -11.56
CA LEU A 458 -3.15 -21.66 -10.82
C LEU A 458 -2.63 -22.77 -11.76
N PRO A 459 -1.30 -22.94 -11.94
CA PRO A 459 -0.77 -23.85 -12.96
C PRO A 459 -0.79 -25.29 -12.46
N ASP A 460 -1.19 -26.24 -13.31
CA ASP A 460 -0.97 -27.68 -13.05
C ASP A 460 0.41 -28.05 -13.57
N ARG A 461 1.44 -28.05 -12.73
CA ARG A 461 2.76 -28.56 -13.13
C ARG A 461 2.97 -29.96 -12.60
N GLY A 462 3.00 -30.93 -13.50
CA GLY A 462 3.71 -32.21 -13.34
C GLY A 462 3.23 -33.19 -12.27
N CYS A 463 2.45 -32.76 -11.27
CA CYS A 463 1.82 -33.66 -10.31
C CYS A 463 0.68 -34.42 -10.99
N ALA A 464 0.97 -35.63 -11.45
CA ALA A 464 -0.07 -36.64 -11.53
C ALA A 464 -0.63 -36.88 -10.12
N VAL A 465 -1.92 -37.21 -10.02
CA VAL A 465 -2.48 -37.75 -8.77
C VAL A 465 -1.65 -39.00 -8.41
N GLY A 466 -1.05 -39.00 -7.22
CA GLY A 466 -0.14 -40.06 -6.79
C GLY A 466 1.30 -39.95 -7.28
N ALA A 467 1.82 -38.75 -7.57
CA ALA A 467 3.26 -38.57 -7.65
C ALA A 467 3.89 -38.70 -6.25
N ALA A 468 4.96 -39.50 -6.15
CA ALA A 468 5.68 -39.74 -4.91
C ALA A 468 6.25 -38.42 -4.32
N TYR A 469 5.69 -38.00 -3.19
CA TYR A 469 6.37 -37.13 -2.23
C TYR A 469 7.41 -38.01 -1.53
N ALA A 470 8.64 -38.06 -2.06
CA ALA A 470 9.76 -38.82 -1.50
C ALA A 470 10.82 -37.86 -0.95
#